data_AF-A0A6N7M627-F1
#
_entry.id   AF-A0A6N7M627-F1
#
_cell.length_a   1.000
_cell.length_b   1.000
_cell.length_c   1.000
_cell.angle_alpha   90.00
_cell.angle_beta   90.00
_cell.angle_gamma   90.00
#
_symmetry.space_group_name_H-M   'P 1'
#
loop_
_entity.id
_entity.type
_entity.pdbx_description
1 polymer ?
#
loop_
_entity_poly.entity_id
_entity_poly.type
_entity_poly.pdbx_seq_one_letter_code
_entity_poly.pdbx_strand_id
1 'polypeptide(L)'
;MLDRITNILLGLFLLTLISALALAQDSYEFYDEYGMPQGRATQTPSPFGDTYQFYDEYGMPQGRATQIPSPFGDTYQFYDEYGMPQGRTTQTPSPFGDTYQFYDEYGMPQGRTTQTPSPFGDTYQFYDKYGMPQGRATQIPSPFSDTYQFYDEYGMPQGSVRETPSPFGNYDFYDDH
;
A
#
# COMPACT_ATOMS: atom_id res chain seq x y z
N MET A 1 38.01 -18.91 -39.65
CA MET A 1 36.89 -19.88 -39.46
C MET A 1 36.52 -20.00 -37.98
N LEU A 2 37.50 -19.99 -37.07
CA LEU A 2 37.31 -20.03 -35.61
C LEU A 2 36.40 -18.89 -35.08
N ASP A 3 36.63 -17.64 -35.47
CA ASP A 3 35.86 -16.48 -34.94
C ASP A 3 34.36 -16.53 -35.23
N ARG A 4 33.96 -17.13 -36.36
CA ARG A 4 32.53 -17.29 -36.69
C ARG A 4 31.86 -18.30 -35.76
N ILE A 5 32.55 -19.36 -35.38
CA ILE A 5 32.02 -20.39 -34.48
C ILE A 5 31.93 -19.80 -33.07
N THR A 6 32.92 -19.04 -32.62
CA THR A 6 32.91 -18.37 -31.31
C THR A 6 31.77 -17.35 -31.22
N ASN A 7 31.54 -16.55 -32.27
CA ASN A 7 30.44 -15.57 -32.29
C ASN A 7 29.05 -16.22 -32.33
N ILE A 8 28.90 -17.35 -33.03
CA ILE A 8 27.65 -18.12 -33.05
C ILE A 8 27.38 -18.74 -31.68
N LEU A 9 28.41 -19.32 -31.04
CA LEU A 9 28.29 -19.89 -29.69
C LEU A 9 28.00 -18.81 -28.64
N LEU A 10 28.62 -17.63 -28.74
CA LEU A 10 28.34 -16.51 -27.86
C LEU A 10 26.90 -16.01 -28.05
N GLY A 11 26.43 -15.91 -29.29
CA GLY A 11 25.05 -15.53 -29.61
C GLY A 11 24.02 -16.52 -29.09
N LEU A 12 24.28 -17.83 -29.22
CA LEU A 12 23.42 -18.87 -28.65
C LEU A 12 23.44 -18.88 -27.12
N PHE A 13 24.60 -18.61 -26.50
CA PHE A 13 24.71 -18.49 -25.05
C PHE A 13 23.95 -17.27 -24.53
N LEU A 14 24.03 -16.12 -25.20
CA LEU A 14 23.25 -14.93 -24.85
C LEU A 14 21.74 -15.15 -25.05
N LEU A 15 21.34 -15.81 -26.13
CA LEU A 15 19.94 -16.13 -26.40
C LEU A 15 19.38 -17.09 -25.36
N THR A 16 20.13 -18.12 -24.95
CA THR A 16 19.71 -19.04 -23.88
C THR A 16 19.68 -18.36 -22.52
N LEU A 17 20.59 -17.43 -22.23
CA LEU A 17 20.57 -16.61 -21.01
C LEU A 17 19.33 -15.70 -20.96
N ILE A 18 18.93 -15.11 -22.09
CA ILE A 18 17.74 -14.26 -22.20
C ILE A 18 16.45 -15.11 -22.11
N SER A 19 16.42 -16.28 -22.75
CA SER A 19 15.28 -17.21 -22.68
C SER A 19 15.11 -17.84 -21.30
N ALA A 20 16.19 -18.04 -20.55
CA ALA A 20 16.14 -18.48 -19.14
C ALA A 20 15.60 -17.38 -18.21
N LEU A 21 15.48 -16.14 -18.70
CA LEU A 21 14.79 -15.04 -18.04
C LEU A 21 13.28 -14.99 -18.41
N ALA A 22 12.72 -16.06 -18.95
CA ALA A 22 11.27 -16.24 -19.01
C ALA A 22 10.76 -16.44 -17.59
N LEU A 23 10.32 -15.35 -16.95
CA LEU A 23 9.72 -15.36 -15.62
C LEU A 23 8.53 -16.32 -15.63
N ALA A 24 8.62 -17.42 -14.88
CA ALA A 24 7.48 -18.30 -14.65
C ALA A 24 6.40 -17.48 -13.93
N GLN A 25 5.27 -17.26 -14.60
CA GLN A 25 4.11 -16.62 -14.01
C GLN A 25 3.23 -17.71 -13.41
N ASP A 26 3.12 -17.73 -12.09
CA ASP A 26 2.24 -18.67 -11.39
C ASP A 26 0.83 -18.09 -11.34
N SER A 27 -0.17 -18.91 -11.66
CA SER A 27 -1.60 -18.56 -11.60
C SER A 27 -2.32 -19.40 -10.56
N TYR A 28 -3.08 -18.74 -9.69
CA TYR A 28 -3.88 -19.34 -8.65
C TYR A 28 -5.34 -19.01 -8.91
N GLU A 29 -6.22 -20.01 -8.89
CA GLU A 29 -7.67 -19.79 -9.04
C GLU A 29 -8.35 -19.95 -7.67
N PHE A 30 -9.30 -19.06 -7.39
CA PHE A 30 -10.08 -19.08 -6.16
C PHE A 30 -11.45 -19.66 -6.47
N TYR A 31 -11.90 -20.60 -5.65
CA TYR A 31 -13.19 -21.28 -5.81
C TYR A 31 -14.03 -21.14 -4.54
N ASP A 32 -15.35 -21.08 -4.68
CA ASP A 32 -16.28 -21.11 -3.54
C ASP A 32 -16.48 -22.54 -2.98
N GLU A 33 -17.34 -22.69 -1.97
CA GLU A 33 -17.66 -23.98 -1.36
C GLU A 33 -18.34 -24.98 -2.32
N TYR A 34 -18.88 -24.50 -3.44
CA TYR A 34 -19.54 -25.29 -4.49
C TYR A 34 -18.61 -25.57 -5.69
N GLY A 35 -17.36 -25.10 -5.67
CA GLY A 35 -16.39 -25.28 -6.75
C GLY A 35 -16.59 -24.33 -7.93
N MET A 36 -17.30 -23.21 -7.76
CA MET A 36 -17.44 -22.16 -8.77
C MET A 36 -16.27 -21.18 -8.68
N PRO A 37 -15.65 -20.78 -9.81
CA PRO A 37 -14.54 -19.84 -9.80
C PRO A 37 -15.02 -18.46 -9.34
N GLN A 38 -14.34 -17.89 -8.35
CA GLN A 38 -14.60 -16.56 -7.78
C GLN A 38 -13.58 -15.52 -8.25
N GLY A 39 -12.49 -15.98 -8.86
CA GLY A 39 -11.44 -15.12 -9.38
C GLY A 39 -10.10 -15.84 -9.49
N ARG A 40 -9.05 -15.06 -9.76
CA ARG A 40 -7.68 -15.58 -9.88
C ARG A 40 -6.65 -14.59 -9.39
N ALA A 41 -5.51 -15.09 -8.97
CA ALA A 41 -4.30 -14.30 -8.76
C ALA A 41 -3.21 -14.76 -9.72
N THR A 42 -2.42 -13.82 -10.23
CA THR A 42 -1.18 -14.15 -10.95
C THR A 42 0.02 -13.54 -10.25
N GLN A 43 1.05 -14.33 -10.04
CA GLN A 43 2.33 -13.91 -9.49
C GLN A 43 3.35 -13.76 -10.61
N THR A 44 3.98 -12.60 -10.68
CA THR A 44 5.15 -12.34 -11.52
C THR A 44 6.35 -12.14 -10.60
N PRO A 45 7.24 -13.13 -10.50
CA PRO A 45 8.49 -12.98 -9.76
C PRO A 45 9.39 -11.94 -10.42
N SER A 46 10.16 -11.18 -9.63
CA SER A 46 11.23 -10.34 -10.16
C SER A 46 12.41 -10.27 -9.20
N PRO A 47 13.63 -9.95 -9.69
CA PRO A 47 14.81 -9.79 -8.82
C PRO A 47 14.62 -8.75 -7.71
N PHE A 48 13.65 -7.85 -7.88
CA PHE A 48 13.36 -6.76 -6.95
C PHE A 48 12.07 -7.00 -6.16
N GLY A 49 11.51 -8.21 -6.20
CA GLY A 49 10.27 -8.54 -5.51
C GLY A 49 9.18 -9.08 -6.41
N ASP A 50 8.16 -9.65 -5.79
CA ASP A 50 7.08 -10.33 -6.48
C ASP A 50 5.89 -9.39 -6.66
N THR A 51 5.26 -9.44 -7.83
CA THR A 51 4.00 -8.74 -8.07
C THR A 51 2.87 -9.76 -8.17
N TYR A 52 1.84 -9.59 -7.36
CA TYR A 52 0.59 -10.33 -7.42
C TYR A 52 -0.49 -9.43 -8.02
N GLN A 53 -1.23 -9.94 -8.99
CA GLN A 53 -2.41 -9.28 -9.57
C GLN A 53 -3.63 -10.14 -9.27
N PHE A 54 -4.67 -9.54 -8.69
CA PHE A 54 -5.90 -10.20 -8.32
C PHE A 54 -7.01 -9.77 -9.28
N TYR A 55 -7.79 -10.74 -9.75
CA TYR A 55 -8.89 -10.55 -10.67
C TYR A 55 -10.14 -11.25 -10.12
N ASP A 56 -11.31 -10.68 -10.41
CA ASP A 56 -12.60 -11.36 -10.16
C ASP A 56 -12.89 -12.47 -11.17
N GLU A 57 -14.05 -13.11 -11.01
CA GLU A 57 -14.55 -14.18 -11.88
C GLU A 57 -14.71 -13.74 -13.37
N TYR A 58 -14.89 -12.44 -13.63
CA TYR A 58 -15.00 -11.87 -14.97
C TYR A 58 -13.65 -11.43 -15.56
N GLY A 59 -12.58 -11.53 -14.77
CA GLY A 59 -11.23 -11.14 -15.16
C GLY A 59 -10.95 -9.64 -15.01
N MET A 60 -11.78 -8.89 -14.30
CA MET A 60 -11.52 -7.48 -13.99
C MET A 60 -10.54 -7.38 -12.81
N PRO A 61 -9.57 -6.45 -12.87
CA PRO A 61 -8.57 -6.29 -11.83
C PRO A 61 -9.20 -5.74 -10.54
N GLN A 62 -9.04 -6.47 -9.43
CA GLN A 62 -9.56 -6.10 -8.11
C GLN A 62 -8.45 -5.61 -7.17
N GLY A 63 -7.20 -5.98 -7.45
CA GLY A 63 -6.08 -5.66 -6.57
C GLY A 63 -4.73 -5.95 -7.20
N ARG A 64 -3.71 -5.28 -6.69
CA ARG A 64 -2.31 -5.56 -6.96
C ARG A 64 -1.52 -5.50 -5.67
N ALA A 65 -0.78 -6.56 -5.34
CA ALA A 65 0.24 -6.51 -4.30
C ALA A 65 1.62 -6.55 -4.94
N THR A 66 2.56 -5.80 -4.40
CA THR A 66 3.97 -5.85 -4.75
C THR A 66 4.74 -6.05 -3.46
N GLN A 67 5.35 -7.21 -3.30
CA GLN A 67 6.20 -7.53 -2.17
C GLN A 67 7.65 -7.26 -2.56
N ILE A 68 8.27 -6.27 -1.94
CA ILE A 68 9.69 -5.97 -2.15
C ILE A 68 10.45 -6.54 -0.95
N PRO A 69 11.56 -7.27 -1.16
CA PRO A 69 12.35 -7.78 -0.06
C PRO A 69 12.75 -6.68 0.94
N SER A 70 12.83 -7.05 2.22
CA SER A 70 13.39 -6.19 3.26
C SER A 70 14.72 -5.56 2.79
N PRO A 71 14.95 -4.26 3.00
CA PRO A 71 14.26 -3.36 3.94
C PRO A 71 13.10 -2.54 3.36
N PHE A 72 12.67 -2.78 2.11
CA PHE A 72 11.81 -1.83 1.39
C PHE A 72 10.32 -1.98 1.64
N GLY A 73 9.87 -3.16 2.07
CA GLY A 73 8.49 -3.41 2.49
C GLY A 73 7.52 -3.77 1.36
N ASP A 74 6.25 -3.87 1.71
CA ASP A 74 5.20 -4.33 0.81
C ASP A 74 4.30 -3.16 0.39
N THR A 75 3.85 -3.15 -0.86
CA THR A 75 2.86 -2.21 -1.37
C THR A 75 1.64 -2.97 -1.88
N TYR A 76 0.48 -2.67 -1.33
CA TYR A 76 -0.82 -3.15 -1.75
C TYR A 76 -1.59 -2.00 -2.41
N GLN A 77 -2.20 -2.27 -3.54
CA GLN A 77 -3.04 -1.37 -4.31
C GLN A 77 -4.38 -2.08 -4.53
N PHE A 78 -5.47 -1.40 -4.24
CA PHE A 78 -6.83 -1.91 -4.37
C PHE A 78 -7.52 -1.14 -5.49
N TYR A 79 -8.27 -1.84 -6.31
CA TYR A 79 -9.00 -1.28 -7.45
C TYR A 79 -10.49 -1.58 -7.30
N ASP A 80 -11.34 -0.76 -7.90
CA ASP A 80 -12.76 -1.08 -8.05
C ASP A 80 -13.03 -2.01 -9.24
N GLU A 81 -14.31 -2.33 -9.43
CA GLU A 81 -14.80 -3.16 -10.55
C GLU A 81 -14.46 -2.60 -11.94
N TYR A 82 -14.15 -1.31 -12.07
CA TYR A 82 -13.74 -0.67 -13.33
C TYR A 82 -12.21 -0.58 -13.47
N GLY A 83 -11.45 -1.07 -12.49
CA GLY A 83 -10.00 -1.01 -12.47
C GLY A 83 -9.45 0.35 -12.05
N MET A 84 -10.25 1.21 -11.41
CA MET A 84 -9.79 2.48 -10.87
C MET A 84 -9.22 2.29 -9.46
N PRO A 85 -8.11 2.95 -9.09
CA PRO A 85 -7.53 2.82 -7.75
C PRO A 85 -8.48 3.36 -6.66
N GLN A 86 -8.76 2.54 -5.65
CA GLN A 86 -9.58 2.88 -4.48
C GLN A 86 -8.74 3.07 -3.22
N GLY A 87 -7.58 2.41 -3.14
CA GLY A 87 -6.73 2.49 -1.97
C GLY A 87 -5.32 2.00 -2.25
N ARG A 88 -4.36 2.54 -1.50
CA ARG A 88 -2.98 2.08 -1.46
C ARG A 88 -2.55 1.89 -0.02
N THR A 89 -1.96 0.76 0.30
CA THR A 89 -1.22 0.57 1.53
C THR A 89 0.24 0.31 1.19
N THR A 90 1.16 1.01 1.84
CA THR A 90 2.60 0.74 1.80
C THR A 90 3.02 0.41 3.22
N GLN A 91 3.37 -0.85 3.47
CA GLN A 91 3.94 -1.26 4.74
C GLN A 91 5.45 -1.22 4.63
N THR A 92 6.12 -0.49 5.51
CA THR A 92 7.59 -0.51 5.56
C THR A 92 8.06 -1.16 6.85
N PRO A 93 9.12 -1.98 6.83
CA PRO A 93 9.64 -2.60 8.03
C PRO A 93 9.95 -1.55 9.11
N SER A 94 9.78 -1.94 10.38
CA SER A 94 10.20 -1.11 11.51
C SER A 94 11.65 -0.64 11.31
N PRO A 95 11.95 0.65 11.54
CA PRO A 95 11.17 1.65 12.29
C PRO A 95 10.27 2.57 11.45
N PHE A 96 10.13 2.34 10.14
CA PHE A 96 9.61 3.37 9.22
C PHE A 96 8.08 3.49 9.19
N GLY A 97 7.36 2.44 9.60
CA GLY A 97 5.90 2.46 9.77
C GLY A 97 5.11 2.20 8.48
N ASP A 98 3.80 2.33 8.56
CA ASP A 98 2.88 2.02 7.47
C ASP A 98 2.24 3.30 6.92
N THR A 99 2.04 3.38 5.62
CA THR A 99 1.30 4.46 4.98
C THR A 99 0.08 3.91 4.25
N TYR A 100 -1.08 4.44 4.57
CA TYR A 100 -2.35 4.17 3.92
C TYR A 100 -2.78 5.41 3.14
N GLN A 101 -3.22 5.24 1.91
CA GLN A 101 -3.78 6.27 1.04
C GLN A 101 -5.13 5.79 0.56
N PHE A 102 -6.11 6.68 0.57
CA PHE A 102 -7.47 6.41 0.14
C PHE A 102 -7.79 7.31 -1.04
N TYR A 103 -8.45 6.74 -2.04
CA TYR A 103 -8.85 7.44 -3.26
C TYR A 103 -10.37 7.37 -3.41
N ASP A 104 -10.96 8.31 -4.15
CA ASP A 104 -12.36 8.22 -4.56
C ASP A 104 -12.55 7.38 -5.83
N GLU A 105 -13.80 7.27 -6.28
CA GLU A 105 -14.21 6.57 -7.50
C GLU A 105 -13.51 7.07 -8.78
N TYR A 106 -12.93 8.26 -8.77
CA TYR A 106 -12.18 8.83 -9.89
C TYR A 106 -10.67 8.68 -9.72
N GLY A 107 -10.20 8.00 -8.68
CA GLY A 107 -8.79 7.82 -8.37
C GLY A 107 -8.13 9.08 -7.78
N MET A 108 -8.90 10.04 -7.27
CA MET A 108 -8.37 11.23 -6.62
C MET A 108 -8.14 10.96 -5.13
N PRO A 109 -7.00 11.38 -4.55
CA PRO A 109 -6.70 11.13 -3.15
C PRO A 109 -7.66 11.88 -2.23
N GLN A 110 -8.27 11.17 -1.29
CA GLN A 110 -9.22 11.69 -0.28
C GLN A 110 -8.61 11.74 1.11
N GLY A 111 -7.64 10.86 1.39
CA GLY A 111 -7.03 10.79 2.71
C GLY A 111 -5.71 10.03 2.69
N ARG A 112 -4.84 10.40 3.62
CA ARG A 112 -3.59 9.69 3.91
C ARG A 112 -3.46 9.47 5.39
N THR A 113 -3.12 8.26 5.80
CA THR A 113 -2.66 7.97 7.16
C THR A 113 -1.24 7.45 7.09
N THR A 114 -0.35 7.98 7.92
CA THR A 114 0.98 7.43 8.16
C THR A 114 1.02 6.99 9.61
N GLN A 115 1.07 5.69 9.84
CA GLN A 115 1.26 5.12 11.15
C GLN A 115 2.74 4.91 11.39
N THR A 116 3.28 5.41 12.49
CA THR A 116 4.68 5.14 12.83
C THR A 116 4.75 4.38 14.15
N PRO A 117 5.67 3.40 14.30
CA PRO A 117 5.80 2.68 15.55
C PRO A 117 5.99 3.64 16.72
N SER A 118 5.43 3.29 17.88
CA SER A 118 5.69 4.03 19.11
C SER A 118 7.19 4.21 19.33
N PRO A 119 7.65 5.42 19.72
CA PRO A 119 6.89 6.53 20.30
C PRO A 119 6.51 7.65 19.32
N PHE A 120 6.65 7.45 17.99
CA PHE A 120 6.63 8.56 17.03
C PHE A 120 5.23 9.08 16.68
N GLY A 121 4.19 8.26 16.86
CA GLY A 121 2.79 8.66 16.70
C GLY A 121 2.30 8.70 15.25
N ASP A 122 0.99 8.77 15.08
CA ASP A 122 0.37 8.68 13.77
C ASP A 122 0.07 10.06 13.18
N THR A 123 0.06 10.16 11.86
CA THR A 123 -0.35 11.37 11.13
C THR A 123 -1.45 11.05 10.14
N TYR A 124 -2.50 11.87 10.15
CA TYR A 124 -3.65 11.79 9.28
C TYR A 124 -3.70 13.08 8.45
N GLN A 125 -3.80 12.98 7.13
CA GLN A 125 -3.97 14.10 6.21
C GLN A 125 -5.29 13.91 5.47
N PHE A 126 -6.03 15.00 5.33
CA PHE A 126 -7.32 15.01 4.67
C PHE A 126 -7.23 15.85 3.41
N TYR A 127 -7.87 15.38 2.35
CA TYR A 127 -7.91 16.05 1.05
C TYR A 127 -9.35 16.28 0.64
N ASP A 128 -9.60 17.31 -0.16
CA ASP A 128 -10.89 17.50 -0.80
C ASP A 128 -11.06 16.59 -2.02
N LYS A 129 -12.23 16.66 -2.65
CA LYS A 129 -12.55 15.92 -3.89
C LYS A 129 -11.69 16.25 -5.11
N TYR A 130 -10.82 17.26 -5.02
CA TYR A 130 -9.87 17.63 -6.06
C TYR A 130 -8.44 17.25 -5.67
N GLY A 131 -8.24 16.55 -4.54
CA GLY A 131 -6.93 16.17 -4.04
C GLY A 131 -6.15 17.33 -3.39
N MET A 132 -6.83 18.43 -3.04
CA MET A 132 -6.20 19.55 -2.34
C MET A 132 -6.19 19.28 -0.83
N PRO A 133 -5.04 19.48 -0.13
CA PRO A 133 -4.99 19.31 1.32
C PRO A 133 -6.01 20.22 2.01
N GLN A 134 -6.75 19.69 3.00
CA GLN A 134 -7.73 20.43 3.80
C GLN A 134 -7.30 20.55 5.28
N GLY A 135 -6.30 19.78 5.68
CA GLY A 135 -5.75 19.82 7.02
C GLY A 135 -5.15 18.48 7.42
N ARG A 136 -4.70 18.41 8.68
CA ARG A 136 -4.09 17.23 9.25
C ARG A 136 -4.36 17.06 10.73
N ALA A 137 -4.32 15.83 11.19
CA ALA A 137 -4.25 15.49 12.60
C ALA A 137 -2.94 14.73 12.89
N THR A 138 -2.30 15.03 14.01
CA THR A 138 -1.15 14.25 14.50
C THR A 138 -1.47 13.71 15.88
N GLN A 139 -1.38 12.39 16.02
CA GLN A 139 -1.44 11.71 17.30
C GLN A 139 -0.06 11.75 17.95
N ILE A 140 -0.01 12.19 19.19
CA ILE A 140 1.19 12.19 20.03
C ILE A 140 0.93 11.17 21.15
N PRO A 141 1.49 9.97 21.04
CA PRO A 141 1.29 8.94 22.05
C PRO A 141 2.02 9.30 23.35
N SER A 142 1.36 9.08 24.48
CA SER A 142 1.93 9.21 25.82
C SER A 142 1.53 7.99 26.66
N PRO A 143 2.31 7.57 27.67
CA PRO A 143 2.06 6.33 28.42
C PRO A 143 0.66 6.20 29.04
N PHE A 144 -0.07 7.31 29.20
CA PHE A 144 -1.37 7.34 29.86
C PHE A 144 -2.45 8.13 29.07
N SER A 145 -2.14 8.60 27.87
CA SER A 145 -3.11 9.33 27.02
C SER A 145 -2.54 9.54 25.62
N ASP A 146 -3.41 9.63 24.63
CA ASP A 146 -3.03 10.11 23.30
C ASP A 146 -3.54 11.54 23.11
N THR A 147 -2.72 12.40 22.51
CA THR A 147 -3.15 13.75 22.14
C THR A 147 -3.20 13.88 20.64
N TYR A 148 -4.36 14.23 20.10
CA TYR A 148 -4.56 14.55 18.69
C TYR A 148 -4.50 16.06 18.51
N GLN A 149 -3.54 16.53 17.73
CA GLN A 149 -3.39 17.94 17.36
C GLN A 149 -3.92 18.15 15.95
N PHE A 150 -4.86 19.08 15.78
CA PHE A 150 -5.50 19.38 14.51
C PHE A 150 -4.92 20.66 13.91
N TYR A 151 -4.67 20.62 12.60
CA TYR A 151 -4.14 21.74 11.83
C TYR A 151 -4.96 21.93 10.57
N ASP A 152 -5.11 23.17 10.14
CA ASP A 152 -5.71 23.50 8.84
C ASP A 152 -4.76 23.22 7.66
N GLU A 153 -5.24 23.52 6.45
CA GLU A 153 -4.51 23.37 5.19
C GLU A 153 -3.20 24.18 5.12
N TYR A 154 -3.05 25.25 5.91
CA TYR A 154 -1.83 26.05 6.00
C TYR A 154 -0.88 25.57 7.10
N GLY A 155 -1.27 24.53 7.84
CA GLY A 155 -0.51 24.00 8.97
C GLY A 155 -0.65 24.82 10.25
N MET A 156 -1.66 25.70 10.34
CA MET A 156 -1.95 26.44 11.56
C MET A 156 -2.76 25.56 12.52
N PRO A 157 -2.41 25.55 13.84
CA PRO A 157 -3.14 24.76 14.81
C PRO A 157 -4.58 25.27 14.97
N GLN A 158 -5.54 24.35 14.93
CA GLN A 158 -6.97 24.62 15.06
C GLN A 158 -7.54 24.11 16.40
N GLY A 159 -6.80 23.26 17.10
CA GLY A 159 -7.20 22.74 18.41
C GLY A 159 -6.54 21.39 18.70
N SER A 160 -6.81 20.87 19.89
CA SER A 160 -6.31 19.57 20.31
C SER A 160 -7.36 18.79 21.07
N VAL A 161 -7.36 17.47 20.92
CA VAL A 161 -8.18 16.55 21.71
C VAL A 161 -7.24 15.62 22.44
N ARG A 162 -7.47 15.43 23.73
CA ARG A 162 -6.72 14.46 24.53
C ARG A 162 -7.61 13.29 24.90
N GLU A 163 -7.22 12.12 24.45
CA GLU A 163 -7.87 10.86 24.81
C GLU A 163 -7.10 10.22 25.96
N THR A 164 -7.67 10.25 27.16
CA THR A 164 -7.22 9.39 28.25
C THR A 164 -7.99 8.06 28.17
N PRO A 165 -7.32 6.91 28.05
CA PRO A 165 -8.00 5.63 28.19
C PRO A 165 -8.59 5.55 29.60
N SER A 166 -9.89 5.79 29.71
CA SER A 166 -10.63 5.49 30.93
C SER A 166 -10.69 3.97 31.06
N PRO A 167 -10.46 3.38 32.25
CA PRO A 167 -10.65 1.94 32.47
C PRO A 167 -12.08 1.45 32.17
N PHE A 168 -13.02 2.37 31.90
CA PHE A 168 -14.43 2.11 31.59
C PHE A 168 -14.91 2.69 30.25
N GLY A 169 -14.02 3.14 29.36
CA GLY A 169 -14.39 3.50 27.97
C GLY A 169 -15.11 4.85 27.78
N ASN A 170 -15.01 5.78 28.72
CA ASN A 170 -15.49 7.16 28.53
C ASN A 170 -14.38 8.07 28.01
N TYR A 171 -14.70 8.86 26.98
CA TYR A 171 -13.85 9.86 26.35
C TYR A 171 -14.11 11.23 26.99
N ASP A 172 -13.10 11.82 27.64
CA ASP A 172 -13.20 13.19 28.15
C ASP A 172 -12.61 14.16 27.11
N PHE A 173 -13.47 14.96 26.48
CA PHE A 173 -13.06 16.00 25.53
C PHE A 173 -12.67 17.27 26.29
N TYR A 174 -11.40 17.67 26.20
CA TYR A 174 -10.91 18.94 26.72
C TYR A 174 -10.62 19.89 25.54
N ASP A 175 -11.21 21.08 25.57
CA ASP A 175 -10.92 22.19 24.66
C ASP A 175 -10.00 23.17 25.41
N ASP A 176 -8.72 23.21 25.04
CA ASP A 176 -7.78 24.22 25.56
C ASP A 176 -7.85 25.45 24.64
N HIS A 177 -8.57 26.48 25.08
CA HIS A 177 -8.63 27.81 24.46
C HIS A 177 -7.44 28.70 24.85
#